data_AF-A0A0L8I2M6-F1
#
_entry.id   AF-A0A0L8I2M6-F1
#
_cell.length_a   1.000
_cell.length_b   1.000
_cell.length_c   1.000
_cell.angle_alpha   90.00
_cell.angle_beta   90.00
_cell.angle_gamma   90.00
#
_symmetry.space_group_name_H-M   'P 1'
#
loop_
_entity.id
_entity.type
_entity.pdbx_description
1 polymer ?
#
loop_
_entity_poly.entity_id
_entity_poly.type
_entity_poly.pdbx_seq_one_letter_code
_entity_poly.pdbx_strand_id
1 'polypeptide(L)' 'MTEEQRLMTYLLKGYERSVRPVKNASKAVVVKMGLTFTQIFDMDEKNQVLVTNVWLDQ' A
#
# COMPACT_ATOMS: atom_id res chain seq x y z
N MET A 1 27.06 -14.79 2.10
CA MET A 1 25.62 -14.46 2.20
C MET A 1 25.48 -13.57 3.42
N THR A 2 25.02 -12.35 3.25
CA THR A 2 24.93 -11.40 4.35
C THR A 2 23.79 -11.81 5.30
N GLU A 3 23.81 -11.33 6.54
CA GLU A 3 22.78 -11.68 7.53
C GLU A 3 21.38 -11.26 7.07
N GLU A 4 21.28 -10.15 6.33
CA GLU A 4 20.05 -9.64 5.72
C GLU A 4 19.51 -10.60 4.66
N GLN A 5 20.39 -11.16 3.83
CA GLN A 5 20.00 -12.15 2.82
C GLN A 5 19.48 -13.44 3.45
N ARG A 6 20.09 -13.88 4.57
CA ARG A 6 19.63 -15.05 5.34
C ARG A 6 18.26 -14.80 5.95
N LEU A 7 18.07 -13.64 6.57
CA LEU A 7 16.78 -13.25 7.17
C LEU A 7 15.67 -13.14 6.12
N MET A 8 15.95 -12.51 4.98
CA MET A 8 14.99 -12.38 3.88
C MET A 8 14.53 -13.76 3.39
N THR A 9 15.48 -14.67 3.15
CA THR A 9 15.17 -16.03 2.71
C THR A 9 14.33 -16.78 3.73
N TYR A 10 14.61 -16.60 5.02
CA TYR A 10 13.85 -17.22 6.11
C TYR A 10 12.43 -16.68 6.22
N LEU A 11 12.23 -15.36 6.19
CA LEU A 11 10.91 -14.73 6.32
C LEU A 11 9.98 -15.03 5.13
N LEU A 12 10.54 -15.12 3.93
CA LEU A 12 9.77 -15.39 2.72
C LEU A 12 9.52 -16.89 2.47
N LYS A 13 10.20 -17.78 3.20
CA LYS A 13 10.02 -19.22 3.04
C LYS A 13 8.63 -19.63 3.52
N GLY A 14 7.75 -20.00 2.58
CA GLY A 14 6.37 -20.39 2.86
C GLY A 14 5.42 -19.22 3.12
N TYR A 15 5.82 -17.98 2.77
CA TYR A 15 4.95 -16.82 2.84
C TYR A 15 4.08 -16.71 1.59
N GLU A 16 2.76 -16.87 1.76
CA GLU A 16 1.77 -16.69 0.69
C GLU A 16 1.32 -15.23 0.60
N ARG A 17 1.65 -14.55 -0.50
CA ARG A 17 1.34 -13.11 -0.69
C ARG A 17 -0.13 -12.84 -1.00
N SER A 18 -0.83 -13.84 -1.53
CA SER A 18 -2.24 -13.73 -1.92
C SER A 18 -3.19 -13.81 -0.73
N VAL A 19 -2.72 -14.24 0.44
CA VAL A 19 -3.54 -14.34 1.64
C VAL A 19 -3.39 -13.10 2.51
N ARG A 20 -4.48 -12.74 3.21
CA ARG A 20 -4.46 -11.61 4.13
C ARG A 20 -3.51 -11.92 5.30
N PRO A 21 -2.64 -10.99 5.74
CA PRO A 21 -1.65 -11.21 6.78
C PRO A 21 -2.31 -11.17 8.18
N VAL A 22 -3.03 -12.22 8.53
CA VAL A 22 -3.82 -12.29 9.76
C VAL A 22 -3.73 -13.68 10.38
N LYS A 23 -3.47 -13.74 11.69
CA LYS A 23 -3.39 -15.02 12.44
C LYS A 23 -4.77 -15.67 12.68
N ASN A 24 -5.83 -14.88 12.73
CA ASN A 24 -7.20 -15.36 12.97
C ASN A 24 -8.14 -14.80 11.92
N ALA A 25 -8.68 -15.67 11.06
CA ALA A 25 -9.52 -15.30 9.92
C ALA A 25 -10.73 -14.41 10.27
N SER A 26 -11.21 -14.46 11.52
CA SER A 26 -12.33 -13.65 12.01
C SER A 26 -11.97 -12.19 12.29
N LYS A 27 -10.67 -11.84 12.33
CA LYS A 27 -10.21 -10.47 12.56
C LYS A 27 -10.04 -9.71 11.24
N ALA A 28 -10.52 -8.47 11.22
CA ALA A 28 -10.29 -7.55 10.11
C ALA A 28 -8.84 -7.03 10.11
N VAL A 29 -8.29 -6.80 8.92
CA VAL A 29 -7.00 -6.10 8.75
C VAL A 29 -7.33 -4.62 8.61
N VAL A 30 -6.84 -3.80 9.54
CA VAL A 30 -7.04 -2.35 9.49
C VAL A 30 -5.97 -1.74 8.60
N VAL A 31 -6.39 -1.20 7.46
CA VAL A 31 -5.51 -0.46 6.54
C VAL A 31 -5.67 1.02 6.83
N LYS A 32 -4.57 1.69 7.17
CA LYS A 32 -4.54 3.15 7.31
C LYS A 32 -4.04 3.70 5.99
N MET A 33 -4.79 4.61 5.38
CA MET A 33 -4.40 5.24 4.13
C MET A 33 -4.13 6.71 4.41
N GLY A 34 -2.95 7.18 4.01
CA GLY A 34 -2.60 8.59 3.96
C GLY A 34 -2.54 9.05 2.51
N LEU A 35 -3.17 10.17 2.22
CA LEU A 35 -3.05 10.83 0.92
C LEU A 35 -2.35 12.16 1.14
N THR A 36 -1.21 12.33 0.48
CA THR A 36 -0.51 13.61 0.46
C THR A 36 -0.75 14.25 -0.89
N PHE A 37 -1.39 15.43 -0.84
CA PHE A 37 -1.67 16.22 -2.02
C PHE A 37 -0.41 16.98 -2.43
N THR A 38 0.02 16.81 -3.68
CA THR A 38 1.25 17.47 -4.16
C THR A 38 0.92 18.73 -4.92
N GLN A 39 0.18 18.63 -6.02
CA GLN A 39 -0.15 19.74 -6.93
C GLN A 39 -1.47 19.45 -7.69
N ILE A 40 -2.24 20.52 -7.98
CA ILE A 40 -3.36 20.46 -8.94
C ILE A 40 -2.76 20.54 -10.35
N PHE A 41 -3.11 19.59 -11.21
CA PHE A 41 -2.61 19.52 -12.59
C PHE A 41 -3.55 20.23 -13.56
N ASP A 42 -4.86 19.94 -13.49
CA ASP A 42 -5.89 20.56 -14.34
C ASP A 42 -7.29 20.42 -13.71
N MET A 43 -8.23 21.29 -14.09
CA MET A 43 -9.63 21.28 -13.63
C MET A 43 -10.60 21.58 -14.78
N ASP A 44 -11.51 20.64 -15.06
CA ASP A 44 -12.67 20.86 -15.91
C ASP A 44 -13.89 21.19 -15.04
N GLU A 45 -14.21 22.48 -14.92
CA GLU A 45 -15.33 22.97 -14.11
C GLU A 45 -16.70 22.57 -14.68
N LYS A 46 -16.81 22.43 -16.01
CA LYS A 46 -18.08 22.07 -16.66
C LYS A 46 -18.43 20.62 -16.40
N ASN A 47 -17.42 19.74 -16.35
CA ASN A 47 -17.58 18.31 -16.11
C ASN A 47 -17.24 17.87 -14.67
N GLN A 48 -16.84 18.81 -13.80
CA GLN A 48 -16.41 18.56 -12.41
C GLN A 48 -15.28 17.53 -12.28
N VAL A 49 -14.31 17.59 -13.20
CA VAL A 49 -13.15 16.68 -13.19
C VAL A 49 -11.91 17.42 -12.72
N LEU A 50 -11.26 16.89 -11.67
CA LEU A 50 -10.01 17.42 -11.14
C LEU A 50 -8.89 16.39 -11.36
N VAL A 51 -7.82 16.78 -12.04
CA VAL A 51 -6.63 15.95 -12.28
C VAL A 51 -5.53 16.45 -11.35
N THR A 52 -5.00 15.57 -10.49
CA THR A 52 -4.02 15.94 -9.47
C THR A 52 -2.97 14.87 -9.28
N ASN A 53 -1.76 15.29 -8.90
CA ASN A 53 -0.69 14.37 -8.55
C ASN A 53 -0.70 14.13 -7.04
N VAL A 54 -0.95 12.88 -6.65
CA VAL A 54 -1.02 12.46 -5.25
C VAL A 54 0.05 11.40 -4.95
N TRP A 55 0.59 11.46 -3.74
CA TRP A 55 1.34 10.35 -3.16
C TRP A 55 0.43 9.60 -2.20
N LEU A 56 0.30 8.29 -2.42
CA LEU A 56 -0.42 7.38 -1.52
C LEU A 56 0.59 6.74 -0.57
N ASP A 57 0.37 6.93 0.72
CA ASP A 57 1.12 6.28 1.79
C ASP A 57 0.21 5.22 2.45
N GLN A 58 0.71 3.98 2.56
CA GLN A 58 -0.07 2.80 2.98
C GLN A 58 0.60 2.07 4.15
#